data_AF-A0A101A4J2-F1
#
_entry.id   AF-A0A101A4J2-F1
#
_cell.length_a   1.000
_cell.length_b   1.000
_cell.length_c   1.000
_cell.angle_alpha   90.00
_cell.angle_beta   90.00
_cell.angle_gamma   90.00
#
_symmetry.space_group_name_H-M   'P 1'
#
loop_
_entity.id
_entity.type
_entity.pdbx_description
1 polymer ?
#
loop_
_entity_poly.entity_id
_entity_poly.type
_entity_poly.pdbx_seq_one_letter_code
_entity_poly.pdbx_strand_id
1 'polypeptide(L)'
;MTTPVTDTGATEPEDELPDAHEEQPDPAEGGDGEQPKRGVRQRLAEAEAERDELRQGIAAANAAIFNLAAKQVGVPPETFAGLGVRAEDYASGATDVADYERLVEAMEATRVANQIARKPQANPVAGRTTSAGGDNPPLTFAEVLKAHARGGSVS
;
A
#
# COMPACT_ATOMS: atom_id res chain seq x y z
N MET A 1 -58.97 -32.55 -33.06
CA MET A 1 -58.59 -31.51 -32.08
C MET A 1 -58.50 -30.19 -32.81
N THR A 2 -59.27 -29.22 -32.34
CA THR A 2 -59.57 -27.93 -32.99
C THR A 2 -58.51 -26.90 -32.62
N THR A 3 -57.99 -26.12 -33.58
CA THR A 3 -57.21 -24.90 -33.31
C THR A 3 -58.15 -23.73 -33.03
N PRO A 4 -57.70 -22.74 -32.24
CA PRO A 4 -57.69 -21.39 -32.82
C PRO A 4 -56.38 -20.61 -32.56
N VAL A 5 -55.99 -19.89 -33.60
CA VAL A 5 -55.08 -18.74 -33.61
C VAL A 5 -55.72 -17.61 -32.80
N THR A 6 -54.91 -16.90 -32.00
CA THR A 6 -55.21 -15.53 -31.58
C THR A 6 -54.04 -14.65 -31.99
N ASP A 7 -54.32 -13.81 -32.98
CA ASP A 7 -53.59 -12.61 -33.35
C ASP A 7 -54.09 -11.44 -32.47
N THR A 8 -53.30 -10.36 -32.40
CA THR A 8 -53.46 -9.03 -31.75
C THR A 8 -52.36 -8.83 -30.69
N GLY A 9 -51.38 -7.95 -30.84
CA GLY A 9 -51.14 -6.89 -31.81
C GLY A 9 -50.29 -5.80 -31.14
N ALA A 10 -49.48 -5.14 -31.98
CA ALA A 10 -48.87 -3.82 -31.80
C ALA A 10 -47.50 -3.69 -31.06
N THR A 11 -46.57 -3.18 -31.88
CA THR A 11 -45.49 -2.21 -31.57
C THR A 11 -44.25 -2.72 -30.85
N GLU A 12 -43.27 -3.11 -31.67
CA GLU A 12 -41.86 -2.78 -31.42
C GLU A 12 -41.74 -1.28 -31.10
N PRO A 13 -40.90 -0.95 -30.11
CA PRO A 13 -39.82 -0.04 -30.41
C PRO A 13 -38.49 -0.79 -30.31
N GLU A 14 -37.72 -0.66 -31.38
CA GLU A 14 -36.28 -0.92 -31.41
C GLU A 14 -35.64 -0.07 -30.31
N ASP A 15 -35.23 -0.68 -29.21
CA ASP A 15 -34.31 -0.05 -28.28
C ASP A 15 -32.93 -0.13 -28.93
N GLU A 16 -32.65 0.94 -29.69
CA GLU A 16 -31.35 1.35 -30.16
C GLU A 16 -30.30 1.10 -29.07
N LEU A 17 -29.58 -0.01 -29.21
CA LEU A 17 -28.20 -0.06 -28.72
C LEU A 17 -27.53 1.19 -29.29
N PRO A 18 -26.89 2.06 -28.48
CA PRO A 18 -26.04 3.08 -29.05
C PRO A 18 -24.94 2.35 -29.80
N ASP A 19 -25.12 2.28 -31.12
CA ASP A 19 -24.06 2.07 -32.09
C ASP A 19 -23.10 3.23 -31.82
N ALA A 20 -22.15 2.97 -30.92
CA ALA A 20 -20.95 3.76 -30.85
C ALA A 20 -20.27 3.52 -32.19
N HIS A 21 -20.71 4.30 -33.19
CA HIS A 21 -19.92 4.69 -34.33
C HIS A 21 -18.64 5.32 -33.76
N GLU A 22 -17.70 4.47 -33.35
CA GLU A 22 -16.30 4.80 -33.52
C GLU A 22 -16.17 5.08 -35.02
N GLU A 23 -16.10 6.36 -35.37
CA GLU A 23 -15.71 6.83 -36.69
C GLU A 23 -14.45 6.04 -37.08
N GLN A 24 -14.63 5.00 -37.89
CA GLN A 24 -13.54 4.47 -38.69
C GLN A 24 -13.18 5.61 -39.64
N PRO A 25 -11.97 6.20 -39.55
CA PRO A 25 -11.55 7.15 -40.55
C PRO A 25 -11.49 6.39 -41.88
N ASP A 26 -12.36 6.79 -42.79
CA ASP A 26 -12.43 6.34 -44.17
C ASP A 26 -11.00 6.31 -44.76
N PRO A 27 -10.50 5.17 -45.28
CA PRO A 27 -9.21 5.15 -45.93
C PRO A 27 -9.38 5.86 -47.27
N ALA A 28 -9.16 7.17 -47.28
CA ALA A 28 -9.07 7.95 -48.50
C ALA A 28 -8.03 7.30 -49.42
N GLU A 29 -8.51 6.67 -50.49
CA GLU A 29 -7.70 6.24 -51.62
C GLU A 29 -6.95 7.46 -52.18
N GLY A 30 -5.62 7.38 -52.16
CA GLY A 30 -4.77 8.30 -52.92
C GLY A 30 -3.49 8.67 -52.20
N GLY A 31 -2.45 7.87 -52.37
CA GLY A 31 -1.10 8.30 -52.04
C GLY A 31 -0.13 7.15 -51.85
N ASP A 32 0.66 6.88 -52.88
CA ASP A 32 1.93 6.16 -52.79
C ASP A 32 2.78 6.82 -51.68
N GLY A 33 2.78 6.22 -50.49
CA GLY A 33 3.29 6.85 -49.29
C GLY A 33 3.50 5.80 -48.22
N GLU A 34 4.69 5.21 -48.24
CA GLU A 34 5.17 4.24 -47.28
C GLU A 34 5.12 4.76 -45.83
N GLN A 35 3.97 4.65 -45.14
CA GLN A 35 3.88 4.78 -43.68
C GLN A 35 2.78 3.90 -43.07
N PRO A 36 3.14 2.77 -42.44
CA PRO A 36 2.46 2.39 -41.19
C PRO A 36 3.39 1.82 -40.10
N LYS A 37 4.69 1.63 -40.37
CA LYS A 37 5.61 0.96 -39.42
C LYS A 37 6.11 1.87 -38.29
N ARG A 38 6.11 3.19 -38.47
CA ARG A 38 6.53 4.15 -37.43
C ARG A 38 5.47 4.32 -36.34
N GLY A 39 4.19 4.43 -36.70
CA GLY A 39 3.09 4.59 -35.74
C GLY A 39 2.89 3.37 -34.82
N VAL A 40 2.98 2.15 -35.36
CA VAL A 40 2.88 0.92 -34.54
C VAL A 40 4.06 0.77 -33.58
N ARG A 41 5.29 1.10 -34.02
CA ARG A 41 6.47 1.07 -33.15
C ARG A 41 6.40 2.12 -32.04
N GLN A 42 5.86 3.30 -32.35
CA GLN A 42 5.66 4.35 -31.36
C GLN A 42 4.60 3.96 -30.33
N ARG A 43 3.45 3.43 -30.75
CA ARG A 43 2.43 2.90 -29.84
C ARG A 43 2.93 1.73 -28.98
N LEU A 44 3.78 0.86 -29.54
CA LEU A 44 4.42 -0.21 -28.78
C LEU A 44 5.36 0.36 -27.70
N ALA A 45 6.16 1.37 -28.05
CA ALA A 45 7.06 2.02 -27.10
C ALA A 45 6.29 2.75 -25.98
N GLU A 46 5.17 3.40 -26.32
CA GLU A 46 4.28 4.05 -25.35
C GLU A 46 3.65 3.01 -24.40
N ALA A 47 3.13 1.89 -24.93
CA ALA A 47 2.58 0.82 -24.11
C ALA A 47 3.64 0.12 -23.22
N GLU A 48 4.87 -0.03 -23.71
CA GLU A 48 5.99 -0.56 -22.92
C GLU A 48 6.38 0.40 -21.79
N ALA A 49 6.37 1.71 -22.04
CA ALA A 49 6.63 2.73 -21.03
C ALA A 49 5.54 2.72 -19.94
N GLU A 50 4.27 2.70 -20.32
CA GLU A 50 3.14 2.61 -19.38
C GLU A 50 3.22 1.34 -18.52
N ARG A 51 3.56 0.20 -19.13
CA ARG A 51 3.76 -1.05 -18.39
C ARG A 51 4.88 -0.92 -17.37
N ASP A 52 6.00 -0.30 -17.74
CA ASP A 52 7.14 -0.16 -16.84
C ASP A 52 6.86 0.82 -15.71
N GLU A 53 6.10 1.89 -15.96
CA GLU A 53 5.60 2.79 -14.92
C GLU A 53 4.67 2.07 -13.94
N LEU A 54 3.72 1.27 -14.43
CA LEU A 54 2.82 0.49 -13.58
C LEU A 54 3.59 -0.53 -12.73
N ARG A 55 4.59 -1.20 -13.32
CA ARG A 55 5.48 -2.13 -12.58
C ARG A 55 6.25 -1.44 -11.48
N GLN A 56 6.76 -0.24 -11.74
CA GLN A 56 7.42 0.57 -10.71
C GLN A 56 6.44 0.97 -9.60
N GLY A 57 5.21 1.34 -9.96
CA GLY A 57 4.14 1.64 -9.00
C GLY A 57 3.81 0.46 -8.08
N ILE A 58 3.65 -0.75 -8.65
CA ILE A 58 3.40 -1.98 -7.89
C ILE A 58 4.58 -2.30 -6.97
N ALA A 59 5.82 -2.21 -7.48
CA ALA A 59 7.01 -2.44 -6.67
C ALA A 59 7.11 -1.45 -5.48
N ALA A 60 6.81 -0.17 -5.72
CA ALA A 60 6.78 0.85 -4.67
C ALA A 60 5.68 0.58 -3.62
N ALA A 61 4.49 0.16 -4.06
CA ALA A 61 3.40 -0.21 -3.18
C ALA A 61 3.77 -1.44 -2.31
N ASN A 62 4.34 -2.48 -2.92
CA ASN A 62 4.78 -3.68 -2.21
C ASN A 62 5.88 -3.37 -1.18
N ALA A 63 6.83 -2.49 -1.52
CA ALA A 63 7.84 -2.02 -0.57
C ALA A 63 7.22 -1.25 0.60
N ALA A 64 6.20 -0.41 0.36
CA ALA A 64 5.50 0.31 1.42
C ALA A 64 4.73 -0.64 2.36
N ILE A 65 4.03 -1.63 1.80
CA ILE A 65 3.31 -2.67 2.56
C ILE A 65 4.27 -3.50 3.40
N PHE A 66 5.41 -3.89 2.82
CA PHE A 66 6.46 -4.62 3.54
C PHE A 66 6.99 -3.84 4.75
N ASN A 67 7.28 -2.55 4.56
CA ASN A 67 7.74 -1.69 5.64
C ASN A 67 6.68 -1.51 6.74
N LEU A 68 5.39 -1.42 6.37
CA LEU A 68 4.29 -1.34 7.32
C LEU A 68 4.14 -2.63 8.13
N ALA A 69 4.19 -3.78 7.46
CA ALA A 69 4.11 -5.09 8.10
C ALA A 69 5.28 -5.31 9.08
N ALA A 70 6.50 -4.96 8.68
CA ALA A 70 7.68 -5.06 9.53
C ALA A 70 7.57 -4.16 10.78
N LYS A 71 7.04 -2.92 10.62
CA LYS A 71 6.74 -2.02 11.74
C LYS A 71 5.71 -2.62 12.70
N GLN A 72 4.67 -3.28 12.19
CA GLN A 72 3.64 -3.93 13.00
C GLN A 72 4.21 -5.09 13.83
N VAL A 73 5.09 -5.91 13.23
CA VAL A 73 5.79 -7.00 13.93
C VAL A 73 6.84 -6.46 14.91
N GLY A 74 7.32 -5.23 14.70
CA GLY A 74 8.28 -4.56 15.56
C GLY A 74 9.73 -4.97 15.26
N VAL A 75 10.02 -5.35 14.02
CA VAL A 75 11.36 -5.78 13.56
C VAL A 75 11.75 -4.98 12.31
N PRO A 76 13.02 -4.60 12.12
CA PRO A 76 13.44 -3.87 10.93
C PRO A 76 13.20 -4.69 9.65
N PRO A 77 12.68 -4.06 8.57
CA PRO A 77 12.38 -4.75 7.31
C PRO A 77 13.62 -5.43 6.70
N GLU A 78 14.82 -4.87 6.89
CA GLU A 78 16.08 -5.44 6.40
C GLU A 78 16.35 -6.82 7.00
N THR A 79 15.87 -7.07 8.21
CA THR A 79 15.99 -8.38 8.89
C THR A 79 15.17 -9.44 8.16
N PHE A 80 13.93 -9.11 7.79
CA PHE A 80 13.06 -10.03 7.04
C PHE A 80 13.55 -10.25 5.61
N ALA A 81 14.05 -9.19 4.95
CA ALA A 81 14.66 -9.31 3.64
C ALA A 81 15.90 -10.22 3.66
N GLY A 82 16.76 -10.11 4.68
CA GLY A 82 17.91 -11.00 4.86
C GLY A 82 17.54 -12.46 5.14
N LEU A 83 16.34 -12.71 5.65
CA LEU A 83 15.78 -14.05 5.89
C LEU A 83 15.00 -14.59 4.67
N GLY A 84 14.96 -13.84 3.58
CA GLY A 84 14.31 -14.25 2.33
C GLY A 84 12.80 -14.00 2.29
N VAL A 85 12.22 -13.27 3.25
CA VAL A 85 10.81 -12.86 3.17
C VAL A 85 10.69 -11.75 2.14
N ARG A 86 9.80 -11.93 1.16
CA ARG A 86 9.55 -10.98 0.08
C ARG A 86 8.08 -10.63 0.00
N ALA A 87 7.75 -9.41 -0.37
CA ALA A 87 6.35 -8.96 -0.47
C ALA A 87 5.62 -9.67 -1.63
N GLU A 88 6.34 -9.96 -2.70
CA GLU A 88 5.81 -10.56 -3.94
C GLU A 88 5.31 -12.00 -3.71
N ASP A 89 5.91 -12.74 -2.78
CA ASP A 89 5.50 -14.11 -2.44
C ASP A 89 4.12 -14.16 -1.77
N TYR A 90 3.64 -13.01 -1.28
CA TYR A 90 2.34 -12.84 -0.63
C TYR A 90 1.42 -11.93 -1.44
N ALA A 91 1.72 -11.71 -2.73
CA ALA A 91 0.86 -10.96 -3.63
C ALA A 91 -0.50 -11.66 -3.81
N SER A 92 -1.57 -10.87 -3.81
CA SER A 92 -2.89 -11.35 -4.21
C SER A 92 -2.92 -11.49 -5.73
N GLY A 93 -3.29 -12.68 -6.22
CA GLY A 93 -3.30 -12.98 -7.66
C GLY A 93 -4.25 -12.13 -8.52
N ALA A 94 -5.02 -11.22 -7.91
CA ALA A 94 -5.85 -10.25 -8.63
C ALA A 94 -5.16 -8.90 -8.90
N THR A 95 -4.12 -8.53 -8.14
CA THR A 95 -3.57 -7.17 -8.16
C THR A 95 -2.04 -7.11 -8.19
N ASP A 96 -1.33 -8.24 -8.09
CA ASP A 96 0.14 -8.30 -7.90
C ASP A 96 0.65 -7.48 -6.70
N VAL A 97 -0.27 -6.98 -5.86
CA VAL A 97 -0.01 -6.24 -4.64
C VAL A 97 -0.02 -7.21 -3.46
N ALA A 98 0.98 -7.08 -2.59
CA ALA A 98 1.14 -7.88 -1.39
C ALA A 98 -0.10 -7.78 -0.47
N ASP A 99 -0.64 -8.93 -0.08
CA ASP A 99 -1.65 -9.02 0.97
C ASP A 99 -0.99 -8.71 2.31
N TYR A 100 -1.39 -7.58 2.91
CA TYR A 100 -0.82 -7.10 4.16
C TYR A 100 -1.00 -8.09 5.31
N GLU A 101 -2.17 -8.74 5.45
CA GLU A 101 -2.45 -9.61 6.59
C GLU A 101 -1.61 -10.90 6.51
N ARG A 102 -1.55 -11.49 5.32
CA ARG A 102 -0.72 -12.68 5.07
C ARG A 102 0.76 -12.38 5.26
N LEU A 103 1.22 -11.20 4.82
CA LEU A 103 2.61 -10.78 4.99
C LEU A 103 2.95 -10.59 6.47
N VAL A 104 2.07 -9.98 7.27
CA VAL A 104 2.27 -9.82 8.72
C VAL A 104 2.35 -11.18 9.41
N GLU A 105 1.47 -12.12 9.06
CA GLU A 105 1.50 -13.48 9.61
C GLU A 105 2.81 -14.20 9.29
N ALA A 106 3.27 -14.10 8.03
CA ALA A 106 4.54 -14.69 7.61
C ALA A 106 5.75 -14.06 8.30
N MET A 107 5.77 -12.73 8.46
CA MET A 107 6.83 -12.04 9.19
C MET A 107 6.84 -12.44 10.67
N GLU A 108 5.67 -12.59 11.28
CA GLU A 108 5.55 -13.03 12.68
C GLU A 108 6.01 -14.49 12.86
N ALA A 109 5.62 -15.39 11.96
CA ALA A 109 6.08 -16.77 11.94
C ALA A 109 7.61 -16.83 11.77
N THR A 110 8.16 -16.04 10.85
CA THR A 110 9.61 -15.91 10.63
C THR A 110 10.32 -15.40 11.89
N ARG A 111 9.75 -14.39 12.56
CA ARG A 111 10.28 -13.85 13.81
C ARG A 111 10.33 -14.90 14.91
N VAL A 112 9.24 -15.66 15.09
CA VAL A 112 9.16 -16.74 16.07
C VAL A 112 10.19 -17.83 15.76
N ALA A 113 10.26 -18.29 14.52
CA ALA A 113 11.19 -19.33 14.08
C ALA A 113 12.66 -18.96 14.32
N ASN A 114 13.01 -17.68 14.13
CA ASN A 114 14.37 -17.17 14.30
C ASN A 114 14.62 -16.51 15.68
N GLN A 115 13.66 -16.60 16.61
CA GLN A 115 13.76 -16.03 17.96
C GLN A 115 14.13 -14.53 17.98
N ILE A 116 13.64 -13.77 17.00
CA ILE A 116 13.95 -12.34 16.88
C ILE A 116 13.15 -11.56 17.92
N ALA A 117 13.84 -10.77 18.74
CA ALA A 117 13.18 -9.93 19.73
C ALA A 117 12.41 -8.78 19.06
N ARG A 118 11.21 -8.48 19.56
CA ARG A 118 10.49 -7.27 19.15
C ARG A 118 11.22 -6.04 19.68
N LYS A 119 11.22 -4.95 18.90
CA LYS A 119 11.64 -3.64 19.39
C LYS A 119 10.74 -3.27 20.57
N PRO A 120 11.29 -2.86 21.72
CA PRO A 120 10.48 -2.40 22.84
C PRO A 120 9.64 -1.21 22.37
N GLN A 121 8.32 -1.36 22.40
CA GLN A 121 7.41 -0.24 22.18
C GLN A 121 7.57 0.74 23.35
N ALA A 122 7.57 2.04 23.03
CA ALA A 122 7.58 3.08 24.06
C ALA A 122 6.37 2.87 24.98
N ASN A 123 6.62 2.68 26.27
CA ASN A 123 5.56 2.55 27.24
C ASN A 123 4.84 3.91 27.37
N PRO A 124 3.55 4.03 26.99
CA PRO A 124 2.83 5.31 27.03
C PRO A 124 2.65 5.86 28.45
N VAL A 125 2.91 5.03 29.48
CA VAL A 125 2.79 5.41 30.90
C VAL A 125 4.10 6.01 31.44
N ALA A 126 5.25 5.75 30.81
CA ALA A 126 6.56 6.12 31.34
C ALA A 126 6.86 7.64 31.37
N GLY A 127 5.97 8.48 30.85
CA GLY A 127 6.04 9.94 30.97
C GLY A 127 4.82 10.59 31.62
N ARG A 128 3.84 9.81 32.08
CA ARG A 128 2.60 10.32 32.66
C ARG A 128 2.74 10.40 34.18
N THR A 129 3.65 11.24 34.67
CA THR A 129 3.63 11.60 36.10
C THR A 129 2.33 12.35 36.37
N THR A 130 1.40 11.69 37.06
CA THR A 130 0.26 12.35 37.69
C THR A 130 0.79 13.26 38.79
N SER A 131 1.07 14.52 38.47
CA SER A 131 1.22 15.58 39.46
C SER A 131 -0.18 15.87 40.02
N ALA A 132 -0.63 15.03 40.94
CA ALA A 132 -1.82 15.23 41.72
C ALA A 132 -1.52 14.84 43.17
N GLY A 133 -1.23 15.85 44.00
CA GLY A 133 -1.26 15.77 45.46
C GLY A 133 0.10 15.61 46.13
N GLY A 134 0.79 16.72 46.38
CA GLY A 134 1.96 16.79 47.25
C GLY A 134 2.75 18.08 47.00
N ASP A 135 2.39 19.15 47.70
CA ASP A 135 2.98 20.50 47.63
C ASP A 135 4.47 20.53 47.99
N ASN A 136 5.33 20.06 47.09
CA ASN A 136 6.73 20.47 47.04
C ASN A 136 7.09 20.78 45.59
N PRO A 137 7.38 22.05 45.24
CA PRO A 137 7.92 22.33 43.92
C PRO A 137 9.24 21.56 43.76
N PRO A 138 9.51 20.98 42.57
CA PRO A 138 10.78 20.32 42.33
C PRO A 138 11.90 21.35 42.55
N LEU A 139 12.80 21.07 43.50
CA LEU A 139 13.95 21.91 43.75
C LEU A 139 14.73 22.05 42.44
N THR A 140 14.89 23.29 42.00
CA THR A 140 15.69 23.59 40.82
C THR A 140 17.14 23.19 41.08
N PHE A 141 17.91 22.91 40.02
CA PHE A 141 19.33 22.57 40.16
C PHE A 141 20.11 23.64 40.96
N ALA A 142 19.70 24.90 40.86
CA ALA A 142 20.25 26.01 41.64
C ALA A 142 19.96 25.89 43.15
N GLU A 143 18.80 25.35 43.54
CA GLU A 143 18.43 25.14 44.95
C GLU A 143 19.14 23.93 45.55
N VAL A 144 19.35 22.86 44.77
CA VAL A 144 20.16 21.69 45.16
C VAL A 144 21.62 22.10 45.39
N LEU A 145 22.19 22.93 44.50
CA LEU A 145 23.55 23.44 44.66
C LEU A 145 23.69 24.33 45.90
N LYS A 146 22.65 25.13 46.20
CA LYS A 146 22.58 26.02 47.37
C LYS A 146 22.45 25.23 48.69
N ALA A 147 21.79 24.08 48.69
CA ALA A 147 21.73 23.17 49.82
C ALA A 147 23.09 22.49 50.07
N HIS A 148 23.80 22.11 49.01
CA HIS A 148 25.14 21.51 49.11
C HIS A 148 26.21 22.52 49.56
N ALA A 149 26.07 23.80 49.19
CA ALA A 149 26.98 24.88 49.60
C ALA A 149 26.79 25.34 51.06
N ARG A 150 25.67 25.00 51.72
CA ARG A 150 25.37 25.44 53.10
C ARG A 150 25.88 24.52 54.20
N GLY A 151 26.56 23.42 53.87
CA GLY A 151 27.29 22.61 54.85
C GLY A 151 26.38 21.89 55.84
N GLY A 152 26.16 20.60 55.60
CA GLY A 152 25.54 19.72 56.57
C GLY A 152 26.17 18.34 56.48
N SER A 153 27.37 18.17 57.05
CA SER A 153 27.74 16.86 57.55
C SER A 153 26.79 16.54 58.70
N VAL A 154 26.01 15.48 58.59
CA VAL A 154 25.50 14.79 59.77
C VAL A 154 25.67 13.30 59.52
N SER A 155 26.51 12.72 60.37
CA SER A 155 26.75 11.29 60.57
C SER A 155 25.47 10.54 60.96
#